data_AF-A0A661T488-F1
#
_entry.id   AF-A0A661T488-F1
#
_cell.length_a   1.000
_cell.length_b   1.000
_cell.length_c   1.000
_cell.angle_alpha   90.00
_cell.angle_beta   90.00
_cell.angle_gamma   90.00
#
_symmetry.space_group_name_H-M   'P 1'
#
loop_
_entity.id
_entity.type
_entity.pdbx_description
1 polymer ?
#
loop_
_entity_poly.entity_id
_entity_poly.type
_entity_poly.pdbx_seq_one_letter_code
_entity_poly.pdbx_strand_id
1 'polypeptide(L)'
;MFCSKCGKQLDSAKVMGFCPYCGNKLNSNVKPPQNSNVSRRPTAAPASFAVHPTLYMTGTFKNLWIEWLVLLVIGIILGIIAIVNMDDNTALVILFIPLIVAISSGLRLLYRLWNLIQDGQVRTTPGQAVGFMFIPLFNWYWGYVAIVGLTQDMNTYCASRNIPGPRITEGLALSWFIVQFLQIVPVLGWVAWVTSLVFLIIIFKQMAWKAESIIDFKQQAN
;
A
#
# COMPACT_ATOMS: atom_id res chain seq x y z
N MET A 1 -30.17 -35.44 -11.43
CA MET A 1 -31.09 -35.33 -10.25
C MET A 1 -30.49 -34.34 -9.25
N PHE A 2 -31.23 -33.87 -8.23
CA PHE A 2 -30.66 -33.02 -7.16
C PHE A 2 -30.94 -33.62 -5.78
N CYS A 3 -30.04 -33.40 -4.82
CA CYS A 3 -30.28 -33.83 -3.45
C CYS A 3 -31.02 -32.73 -2.67
N SER A 4 -32.17 -33.05 -2.09
CA SER A 4 -32.98 -32.11 -1.29
C SER A 4 -32.28 -31.62 -0.01
N LYS A 5 -31.29 -32.38 0.50
CA LYS A 5 -30.59 -32.06 1.75
C LYS A 5 -29.31 -31.26 1.54
N CYS A 6 -28.54 -31.53 0.47
CA CYS A 6 -27.26 -30.83 0.22
C CYS A 6 -27.29 -29.88 -0.98
N GLY A 7 -28.38 -29.83 -1.75
CA GLY A 7 -28.56 -28.92 -2.88
C GLY A 7 -27.67 -29.18 -4.10
N LYS A 8 -26.77 -30.18 -4.04
CA LYS A 8 -25.86 -30.50 -5.15
C LYS A 8 -26.59 -31.24 -6.27
N GLN A 9 -26.27 -30.86 -7.50
CA GLN A 9 -26.71 -31.55 -8.72
C GLN A 9 -25.85 -32.81 -8.92
N LEU A 10 -26.50 -33.92 -9.26
CA LEU A 10 -25.88 -35.23 -9.44
C LEU A 10 -26.11 -35.72 -10.87
N ASP A 11 -25.04 -36.23 -11.47
CA ASP A 11 -25.06 -36.81 -12.81
C ASP A 11 -25.86 -38.12 -12.80
N SER A 12 -26.86 -38.17 -13.68
CA SER A 12 -27.84 -39.27 -13.75
C SER A 12 -27.22 -40.64 -14.06
N ALA A 13 -25.96 -40.69 -14.52
CA ALA A 13 -25.24 -41.92 -14.85
C ALA A 13 -24.62 -42.64 -13.64
N LYS A 14 -24.61 -42.04 -12.43
CA LYS A 14 -23.86 -42.54 -11.27
C LYS A 14 -24.73 -42.80 -10.02
N VAL A 15 -26.02 -43.05 -10.21
CA VAL A 15 -27.00 -43.07 -9.11
C VAL A 15 -27.10 -44.48 -8.50
N MET A 16 -26.25 -44.76 -7.51
CA MET A 16 -26.66 -45.63 -6.41
C MET A 16 -27.71 -44.84 -5.60
N GLY A 17 -28.73 -45.48 -5.02
CA GLY A 17 -29.91 -44.83 -4.41
C GLY A 17 -29.66 -43.86 -3.22
N PHE A 18 -28.42 -43.39 -3.03
CA PHE A 18 -27.94 -42.52 -1.97
C PHE A 18 -27.02 -41.42 -2.53
N CYS A 19 -27.04 -40.24 -1.91
CA CYS A 19 -26.17 -39.13 -2.28
C CYS A 19 -24.73 -39.38 -1.77
N PRO A 20 -23.69 -39.32 -2.63
CA PRO A 20 -22.30 -39.57 -2.23
C PRO A 20 -21.72 -38.50 -1.29
N TYR A 21 -22.34 -37.31 -1.23
CA TYR A 21 -21.85 -36.20 -0.42
C TYR A 21 -22.47 -36.12 0.98
N CYS A 22 -23.72 -36.56 1.14
CA CYS A 22 -24.45 -36.43 2.41
C CYS A 22 -25.06 -37.73 2.92
N GLY A 23 -24.89 -38.83 2.19
CA GLY A 23 -25.39 -40.17 2.55
C GLY A 23 -26.91 -40.33 2.50
N ASN A 24 -27.66 -39.30 2.12
CA ASN A 24 -29.12 -39.34 2.19
C ASN A 24 -29.73 -40.09 0.99
N LYS A 25 -30.81 -40.85 1.21
CA LYS A 25 -31.52 -41.55 0.12
C LYS A 25 -32.06 -40.56 -0.90
N LEU A 26 -31.88 -40.85 -2.18
CA LEU A 26 -32.37 -40.03 -3.28
C LEU A 26 -33.74 -40.55 -3.72
N ASN A 27 -34.79 -39.75 -3.53
CA ASN A 27 -36.11 -40.04 -4.10
C ASN A 27 -36.11 -39.62 -5.58
N SER A 28 -36.36 -40.58 -6.47
CA SER A 28 -36.26 -40.44 -7.94
C SER A 28 -37.30 -39.49 -8.57
N ASN A 29 -38.23 -38.94 -7.80
CA ASN A 29 -39.37 -38.15 -8.30
C ASN A 29 -39.30 -36.64 -8.03
N VAL A 30 -38.15 -36.09 -7.62
CA VAL A 30 -38.05 -34.65 -7.34
C VAL A 30 -37.54 -33.90 -8.58
N LYS A 31 -38.44 -33.19 -9.27
CA LYS A 31 -38.09 -32.26 -10.37
C LYS A 31 -37.39 -31.02 -9.80
N PRO A 32 -36.38 -30.46 -10.50
CA PRO A 32 -35.67 -29.27 -10.04
C PRO A 32 -36.66 -28.12 -9.80
N PRO A 33 -36.48 -27.31 -8.74
CA PRO A 33 -37.35 -26.16 -8.50
C PRO A 33 -37.25 -25.20 -9.70
N GLN A 34 -38.37 -25.03 -10.41
CA GLN A 34 -38.51 -23.98 -11.40
C GLN A 34 -38.61 -22.64 -10.69
N ASN A 35 -37.59 -21.81 -10.93
CA ASN A 35 -37.68 -20.36 -10.86
C ASN A 35 -38.08 -19.76 -9.51
N SER A 36 -37.16 -19.80 -8.53
CA SER A 36 -37.08 -18.71 -7.58
C SER A 36 -36.15 -17.65 -8.19
N ASN A 37 -36.74 -16.51 -8.58
CA ASN A 37 -36.03 -15.26 -8.79
C ASN A 37 -35.20 -14.96 -7.54
N VAL A 38 -33.96 -15.46 -7.49
CA VAL A 38 -32.94 -14.94 -6.61
C VAL A 38 -32.67 -13.56 -7.16
N SER A 39 -33.38 -12.58 -6.64
CA SER A 39 -32.96 -11.20 -6.68
C SER A 39 -31.55 -11.22 -6.09
N ARG A 40 -30.55 -11.30 -6.97
CA ARG A 40 -29.19 -10.90 -6.64
C ARG A 40 -29.37 -9.43 -6.31
N ARG A 41 -29.60 -9.13 -5.04
CA ARG A 41 -29.12 -7.89 -4.46
C ARG A 41 -27.70 -7.81 -4.99
N PRO A 42 -27.34 -6.81 -5.80
CA PRO A 42 -25.95 -6.60 -6.07
C PRO A 42 -25.34 -6.47 -4.68
N THR A 43 -24.61 -7.49 -4.22
CA THR A 43 -23.52 -7.25 -3.30
C THR A 43 -22.76 -6.17 -4.03
N ALA A 44 -22.93 -4.93 -3.58
CA ALA A 44 -22.08 -3.84 -3.99
C ALA A 44 -20.69 -4.45 -3.87
N ALA A 45 -20.05 -4.70 -5.02
CA ALA A 45 -18.63 -4.91 -5.04
C ALA A 45 -18.09 -3.80 -4.14
N PRO A 46 -17.29 -4.11 -3.10
CA PRO A 46 -16.75 -3.06 -2.24
C PRO A 46 -16.18 -2.06 -3.21
N ALA A 47 -16.74 -0.84 -3.22
CA ALA A 47 -16.58 0.11 -4.31
C ALA A 47 -15.10 0.14 -4.63
N SER A 48 -14.71 -0.57 -5.69
CA SER A 48 -13.34 -0.54 -6.15
C SER A 48 -13.28 0.87 -6.65
N PHE A 49 -12.66 1.76 -5.86
CA PHE A 49 -12.26 3.07 -6.34
C PHE A 49 -11.61 2.78 -7.67
N ALA A 50 -12.34 3.07 -8.75
CA ALA A 50 -11.86 2.77 -10.09
C ALA A 50 -10.60 3.61 -10.20
N VAL A 51 -9.45 2.95 -10.11
CA VAL A 51 -8.16 3.61 -10.23
C VAL A 51 -8.11 4.03 -11.69
N HIS A 52 -8.55 5.26 -11.95
CA HIS A 52 -8.38 5.86 -13.26
C HIS A 52 -6.88 5.80 -13.57
N PRO A 53 -6.48 5.36 -14.77
CA PRO A 53 -5.08 5.41 -15.19
C PRO A 53 -4.68 6.89 -15.18
N THR A 54 -4.02 7.29 -14.10
CA THR A 54 -3.53 8.65 -13.94
C THR A 54 -2.27 8.72 -14.78
N LEU A 55 -2.41 9.32 -15.95
CA LEU A 55 -1.27 9.65 -16.80
C LEU A 55 -0.50 10.75 -16.10
N TYR A 56 0.54 10.35 -15.36
CA TYR A 56 1.45 11.29 -14.71
C TYR A 56 2.39 11.88 -15.78
N MET A 57 2.70 13.17 -15.66
CA MET A 57 3.77 13.78 -16.44
C MET A 57 5.14 13.31 -15.94
N THR A 58 6.09 13.14 -16.85
CA THR A 58 7.48 12.88 -16.52
C THR A 58 8.05 14.02 -15.66
N GLY A 59 8.79 13.67 -14.61
CA GLY A 59 9.34 14.59 -13.61
C GLY A 59 8.43 14.83 -12.39
N THR A 60 7.16 14.37 -12.43
CA THR A 60 6.22 14.60 -11.31
C THR A 60 6.72 14.01 -9.99
N PHE A 61 7.27 12.79 -10.01
CA PHE A 61 7.71 12.12 -8.78
C PHE A 61 9.01 12.71 -8.25
N LYS A 62 9.92 13.11 -9.14
CA LYS A 62 11.13 13.86 -8.75
C LYS A 62 10.78 15.18 -8.06
N ASN A 63 9.86 15.95 -8.62
CA ASN A 63 9.44 17.23 -8.05
C ASN A 63 8.78 17.05 -6.68
N LEU A 64 7.91 16.05 -6.53
CA LEU A 64 7.29 15.74 -5.23
C LEU A 64 8.32 15.32 -4.18
N TRP A 65 9.34 14.55 -4.56
CA TRP A 65 10.42 14.19 -3.66
C TRP A 65 11.26 15.39 -3.25
N ILE A 66 11.59 16.29 -4.19
CA ILE A 66 12.33 17.53 -3.90
C ILE A 66 11.51 18.45 -2.99
N GLU A 67 10.22 18.65 -3.30
CA GLU A 67 9.30 19.44 -2.49
C GLU A 67 9.26 18.92 -1.05
N TRP A 68 9.08 17.60 -0.90
CA TRP A 68 9.11 16.95 0.41
C TRP A 68 10.43 17.16 1.15
N LEU A 69 11.57 16.98 0.46
CA LEU A 69 12.90 17.14 1.05
C LEU A 69 13.15 18.59 1.50
N VAL A 70 12.79 19.57 0.68
CA VAL A 70 12.94 21.00 1.00
C VAL A 70 12.10 21.37 2.22
N LEU A 71 10.83 20.94 2.26
CA LEU A 71 9.95 21.18 3.41
C LEU A 71 10.49 20.54 4.69
N LEU A 72 11.04 19.32 4.60
CA LEU A 72 11.63 18.61 5.72
C LEU A 72 12.87 19.33 6.26
N VAL A 73 13.79 19.75 5.39
CA VAL A 73 15.02 20.46 5.78
C VAL A 73 14.69 21.83 6.37
N ILE A 74 13.81 22.61 5.74
CA ILE A 74 13.36 23.90 6.26
C ILE A 74 12.71 23.72 7.64
N GLY A 75 11.85 22.72 7.81
CA GLY A 75 11.21 22.44 9.10
C GLY A 75 12.19 22.10 10.21
N ILE A 76 13.22 21.29 9.91
CA ILE A 76 14.27 20.97 10.87
C ILE A 76 15.09 22.22 11.24
N ILE A 77 15.48 23.03 10.27
CA ILE A 77 16.25 24.26 10.51
C ILE A 77 15.45 25.24 11.38
N LEU A 78 14.19 25.49 11.02
CA LEU A 78 13.31 26.37 11.79
C LEU A 78 13.09 25.83 13.21
N GLY A 79 12.92 24.52 13.37
CA GLY A 79 12.81 23.87 14.67
C GLY A 79 14.05 24.08 15.54
N ILE A 80 15.25 23.88 14.99
CA ILE A 80 16.52 24.11 15.71
C ILE A 80 16.65 25.57 16.13
N ILE A 81 16.37 26.52 15.22
CA ILE A 81 16.44 27.95 15.52
C ILE A 81 15.45 28.30 16.64
N ALA A 82 14.23 27.76 16.59
CA ALA A 82 13.21 28.06 17.60
C ALA A 82 13.59 27.51 18.98
N ILE A 83 14.12 26.28 19.05
CA ILE A 83 14.59 25.67 20.31
C ILE A 83 15.72 26.48 20.95
N VAL A 84 16.59 27.11 20.15
CA VAL A 84 17.73 27.87 20.67
C VAL A 84 17.36 29.31 21.09
N ASN A 85 16.38 29.93 20.43
CA ASN A 85 16.15 31.38 20.54
C ASN A 85 14.81 31.78 21.18
N MET A 86 13.87 30.85 21.38
CA MET A 86 12.51 31.15 21.83
C MET A 86 12.14 30.44 23.13
N ASP A 87 11.06 30.90 23.77
CA ASP A 87 10.45 30.21 24.89
C ASP A 87 9.90 28.84 24.47
N ASP A 88 9.84 27.90 25.42
CA ASP A 88 9.47 26.51 25.16
C ASP A 88 8.16 26.36 24.40
N ASN A 89 7.14 27.16 24.72
CA ASN A 89 5.83 27.06 24.09
C ASN A 89 5.87 27.51 22.62
N THR A 90 6.51 28.64 22.33
CA THR A 90 6.67 29.14 20.96
C THR A 90 7.56 28.20 20.13
N ALA A 91 8.63 27.66 20.73
CA ALA A 91 9.52 26.72 20.07
C ALA A 91 8.80 25.44 19.61
N LEU A 92 7.91 24.89 20.46
CA LEU A 92 7.12 23.71 20.11
C LEU A 92 6.21 23.96 18.90
N VAL A 93 5.51 25.10 18.86
CA VAL A 93 4.61 25.43 17.74
C VAL A 93 5.38 25.54 16.41
N ILE A 94 6.52 26.22 16.43
CA ILE A 94 7.36 26.41 15.23
C ILE A 94 8.01 25.10 14.78
N LEU A 95 8.28 24.17 15.70
CA LEU A 95 8.77 22.83 15.36
C LEU A 95 7.68 21.97 14.71
N PHE A 96 6.48 21.90 15.29
CA PHE A 96 5.45 20.94 14.87
C PHE A 96 4.77 21.31 13.55
N ILE A 97 4.46 22.59 13.29
CA ILE A 97 3.77 23.02 12.07
C ILE A 97 4.50 22.58 10.79
N PRO A 98 5.78 22.92 10.57
CA PRO A 98 6.47 22.54 9.35
C PRO A 98 6.70 21.02 9.26
N LEU A 99 6.87 20.32 10.39
CA LEU A 99 6.94 18.86 10.42
C LEU A 99 5.64 18.22 9.92
N ILE A 100 4.47 18.73 10.34
CA ILE A 100 3.17 18.24 9.85
C ILE A 100 3.05 18.47 8.35
N VAL A 101 3.45 19.64 7.85
CA VAL A 101 3.46 19.94 6.41
C VAL A 101 4.38 18.98 5.65
N ALA A 102 5.60 18.75 6.15
CA ALA A 102 6.54 17.80 5.55
C ALA A 102 5.98 16.36 5.55
N ILE A 103 5.41 15.89 6.66
CA ILE A 103 4.78 14.56 6.76
C ILE A 103 3.63 14.44 5.76
N SER A 104 2.75 15.42 5.68
CA SER A 104 1.63 15.43 4.73
C SER A 104 2.11 15.33 3.27
N SER A 105 3.20 16.03 2.93
CA SER A 105 3.81 15.95 1.60
C SER A 105 4.40 14.56 1.32
N GLY A 106 5.05 13.95 2.31
CA GLY A 106 5.59 12.59 2.21
C GLY A 106 4.50 11.54 2.01
N LEU A 107 3.36 11.68 2.71
CA LEU A 107 2.20 10.81 2.53
C LEU A 107 1.55 10.97 1.16
N ARG A 108 1.51 12.19 0.60
CA ARG A 108 1.06 12.42 -0.79
C ARG A 108 1.97 11.72 -1.80
N LEU A 109 3.29 11.79 -1.62
CA LEU A 109 4.25 11.07 -2.46
C LEU A 109 4.05 9.56 -2.35
N LEU A 110 3.93 9.04 -1.14
CA LEU A 110 3.68 7.63 -0.87
C LEU A 110 2.37 7.14 -1.52
N TYR A 111 1.29 7.91 -1.38
CA TYR A 111 0.01 7.63 -2.02
C TYR A 111 0.16 7.50 -3.54
N ARG A 112 0.83 8.48 -4.17
CA ARG A 112 1.02 8.46 -5.63
C ARG A 112 1.90 7.30 -6.08
N LEU A 113 2.93 6.94 -5.32
CA LEU A 113 3.79 5.80 -5.62
C LEU A 113 3.00 4.49 -5.59
N TRP A 114 2.16 4.30 -4.56
CA TRP A 114 1.24 3.17 -4.52
C TRP A 114 0.25 3.17 -5.67
N ASN A 115 -0.29 4.34 -6.03
CA ASN A 115 -1.26 4.48 -7.12
C ASN A 115 -0.67 4.12 -8.49
N LEU A 116 0.62 4.41 -8.69
CA LEU A 116 1.33 4.18 -9.95
C LEU A 116 1.40 2.70 -10.35
N ILE A 117 1.50 1.79 -9.38
CA ILE A 117 1.70 0.35 -9.62
C ILE A 117 0.42 -0.48 -9.49
N GLN A 118 -0.76 0.15 -9.31
CA GLN A 118 -2.03 -0.55 -9.09
C GLN A 118 -2.48 -1.46 -10.24
N ASP A 119 -1.92 -1.29 -11.44
CA ASP A 119 -2.15 -2.18 -12.58
C ASP A 119 -1.36 -3.51 -12.48
N GLY A 120 -0.54 -3.68 -11.45
CA GLY A 120 0.14 -4.93 -11.11
C GLY A 120 -0.61 -5.80 -10.10
N GLN A 121 -0.04 -6.96 -9.77
CA GLN A 121 -0.46 -7.77 -8.63
C GLN A 121 0.11 -7.14 -7.35
N VAL A 122 -0.58 -6.13 -6.82
CA VAL A 122 -0.16 -5.37 -5.64
C VAL A 122 -0.86 -5.82 -4.37
N ARG A 123 -0.16 -5.76 -3.24
CA ARG A 123 -0.66 -6.25 -1.95
C ARG A 123 -1.67 -5.33 -1.26
N THR A 124 -1.69 -4.04 -1.60
CA THR A 124 -2.52 -3.03 -0.93
C THR A 124 -2.91 -1.88 -1.86
N THR A 125 -3.99 -1.20 -1.49
CA THR A 125 -4.41 0.05 -2.16
C THR A 125 -3.68 1.27 -1.58
N PRO A 126 -3.60 2.39 -2.33
CA PRO A 126 -2.91 3.60 -1.88
C PRO A 126 -3.55 4.22 -0.64
N GLY A 127 -4.88 4.19 -0.57
CA GLY A 127 -5.64 4.68 0.58
C GLY A 127 -5.39 3.87 1.84
N GLN A 128 -5.29 2.54 1.74
CA GLN A 128 -4.95 1.67 2.87
C GLN A 128 -3.51 1.90 3.34
N ALA A 129 -2.56 2.01 2.39
CA ALA A 129 -1.15 2.22 2.70
C ALA A 129 -0.90 3.49 3.52
N VAL A 130 -1.59 4.59 3.20
CA VAL A 130 -1.47 5.86 3.94
C VAL A 130 -2.39 5.89 5.16
N GLY A 131 -3.65 5.49 5.02
CA GLY A 131 -4.65 5.61 6.07
C GLY A 131 -4.31 4.80 7.33
N PHE A 132 -3.79 3.59 7.15
CA PHE A 132 -3.47 2.72 8.28
C PHE A 132 -2.15 3.07 9.00
N MET A 133 -1.32 3.95 8.43
CA MET A 133 -0.18 4.53 9.17
C MET A 133 -0.64 5.46 10.31
N PHE A 134 -1.87 5.96 10.29
CA PHE A 134 -2.38 6.81 11.36
C PHE A 134 -2.90 6.02 12.58
N ILE A 135 -3.03 4.69 12.47
CA ILE A 135 -3.54 3.86 13.55
C ILE A 135 -2.40 3.57 14.54
N PRO A 136 -2.48 4.01 15.81
CA PRO A 136 -1.45 3.74 16.81
C PRO A 136 -1.19 2.23 16.95
N LEU A 137 0.07 1.84 17.20
CA LEU A 137 0.57 0.46 17.24
C LEU A 137 0.51 -0.30 15.91
N PHE A 138 -0.59 -0.20 15.17
CA PHE A 138 -0.72 -0.81 13.84
C PHE A 138 0.13 -0.09 12.79
N ASN A 139 0.48 1.18 13.02
CA ASN A 139 1.42 1.96 12.21
C ASN A 139 2.75 1.22 11.99
N TRP A 140 3.25 0.47 12.98
CA TRP A 140 4.50 -0.28 12.82
C TRP A 140 4.39 -1.33 11.72
N TYR A 141 3.35 -2.17 11.78
CA TYR A 141 3.07 -3.14 10.73
C TYR A 141 2.86 -2.45 9.36
N TRP A 142 2.12 -1.33 9.33
CA TRP A 142 1.90 -0.59 8.09
C TRP A 142 3.11 0.15 7.57
N GLY A 143 4.06 0.54 8.42
CA GLY A 143 5.35 1.07 7.99
C GLY A 143 6.12 0.03 7.16
N TYR A 144 6.07 -1.24 7.58
CA TYR A 144 6.60 -2.34 6.77
C TYR A 144 5.84 -2.49 5.46
N VAL A 145 4.50 -2.63 5.51
CA VAL A 145 3.70 -2.86 4.30
C VAL A 145 3.84 -1.70 3.31
N ALA A 146 3.73 -0.46 3.78
CA ALA A 146 3.68 0.73 2.96
C ALA A 146 5.05 1.13 2.38
N ILE A 147 6.16 0.88 3.08
CA ILE A 147 7.50 1.25 2.60
C ILE A 147 8.25 0.03 2.06
N VAL A 148 8.44 -1.00 2.89
CA VAL A 148 9.18 -2.21 2.48
C VAL A 148 8.39 -2.97 1.42
N GLY A 149 7.09 -3.19 1.65
CA GLY A 149 6.22 -3.83 0.66
C GLY A 149 6.15 -3.07 -0.67
N LEU A 150 6.18 -1.74 -0.64
CA LEU A 150 6.23 -0.94 -1.86
C LEU A 150 7.53 -1.15 -2.65
N THR A 151 8.68 -1.23 -1.98
CA THR A 151 9.96 -1.48 -2.69
C THR A 151 9.95 -2.82 -3.43
N GLN A 152 9.47 -3.87 -2.76
CA GLN A 152 9.31 -5.21 -3.32
C GLN A 152 8.32 -5.24 -4.48
N ASP A 153 7.16 -4.61 -4.32
CA ASP A 153 6.10 -4.59 -5.33
C ASP A 153 6.54 -3.78 -6.55
N MET A 154 7.22 -2.64 -6.38
CA MET A 154 7.79 -1.86 -7.49
C MET A 154 8.88 -2.65 -8.23
N ASN A 155 9.77 -3.34 -7.53
CA ASN A 155 10.79 -4.17 -8.16
C ASN A 155 10.18 -5.34 -8.96
N THR A 156 9.19 -6.02 -8.38
CA THR A 156 8.45 -7.12 -9.02
C THR A 156 7.68 -6.62 -10.24
N TYR A 157 7.01 -5.47 -10.12
CA TYR A 157 6.27 -4.82 -11.20
C TYR A 157 7.18 -4.49 -12.39
N CYS A 158 8.37 -3.92 -12.13
CA CYS A 158 9.33 -3.63 -13.19
C CYS A 158 9.91 -4.91 -13.80
N ALA A 159 10.18 -5.93 -12.98
CA ALA A 159 10.70 -7.21 -13.45
C ALA A 159 9.69 -7.95 -14.35
N SER A 160 8.40 -7.97 -13.98
CA SER A 160 7.36 -8.66 -14.76
C SER A 160 7.08 -8.00 -16.12
N ARG A 161 7.41 -6.71 -16.26
CA ARG A 161 7.17 -5.91 -17.48
C ARG A 161 8.46 -5.57 -18.23
N ASN A 162 9.61 -6.10 -17.80
CA ASN A 162 10.93 -5.81 -18.36
C ASN A 162 11.23 -4.29 -18.46
N ILE A 163 10.81 -3.51 -17.46
CA ILE A 163 11.05 -2.07 -17.42
C ILE A 163 12.54 -1.84 -17.05
N PRO A 164 13.33 -1.15 -17.89
CA PRO A 164 14.74 -0.91 -17.64
C PRO A 164 14.93 0.06 -16.46
N GLY A 165 15.91 -0.21 -15.60
CA GLY A 165 16.30 0.69 -14.51
C GLY A 165 16.93 -0.02 -13.32
N PRO A 166 17.63 0.73 -12.45
CA PRO A 166 18.22 0.17 -11.24
C PRO A 166 17.14 -0.44 -10.32
N ARG A 167 17.49 -1.52 -9.61
CA ARG A 167 16.63 -2.10 -8.57
C ARG A 167 16.63 -1.20 -7.34
N ILE A 168 15.45 -1.03 -6.73
CA ILE A 168 15.36 -0.38 -5.43
C ILE A 168 15.98 -1.33 -4.41
N THR A 169 16.80 -0.80 -3.51
CA THR A 169 17.51 -1.63 -2.53
C THR A 169 16.56 -2.06 -1.42
N GLU A 170 16.03 -3.28 -1.51
CA GLU A 170 15.08 -3.83 -0.53
C GLU A 170 15.71 -3.95 0.87
N GLY A 171 16.99 -4.30 0.95
CA GLY A 171 17.73 -4.35 2.20
C GLY A 171 17.80 -3.01 2.93
N LEU A 172 17.81 -1.89 2.19
CA LEU A 172 17.79 -0.55 2.77
C LEU A 172 16.43 -0.24 3.41
N ALA A 173 15.33 -0.61 2.74
CA ALA A 173 13.99 -0.45 3.29
C ALA A 173 13.77 -1.34 4.52
N LEU A 174 14.26 -2.58 4.49
CA LEU A 174 14.21 -3.47 5.64
C LEU A 174 15.05 -2.91 6.81
N SER A 175 16.24 -2.38 6.52
CA SER A 175 17.11 -1.77 7.53
C SER A 175 16.45 -0.56 8.17
N TRP A 176 15.82 0.32 7.37
CA TRP A 176 14.99 1.42 7.86
C TRP A 176 13.91 0.92 8.82
N PHE A 177 13.18 -0.13 8.46
CA PHE A 177 12.14 -0.71 9.30
C PHE A 177 12.69 -1.26 10.63
N ILE A 178 13.82 -1.96 10.61
CA ILE A 178 14.46 -2.48 11.84
C ILE A 178 14.92 -1.33 12.75
N VAL A 179 15.49 -0.26 12.17
CA VAL A 179 15.97 0.92 12.92
C VAL A 179 14.82 1.62 13.65
N GLN A 180 13.58 1.56 13.16
CA GLN A 180 12.44 2.13 13.87
C GLN A 180 12.30 1.55 15.28
N PHE A 181 12.54 0.25 15.47
CA PHE A 181 12.42 -0.39 16.80
C PHE A 181 13.52 0.05 17.77
N LEU A 182 14.70 0.41 17.26
CA LEU A 182 15.80 0.92 18.08
C LEU A 182 15.47 2.28 18.72
N GLN A 183 14.51 3.02 18.16
CA GLN A 183 14.05 4.30 18.72
C GLN A 183 13.30 4.15 20.05
N ILE A 184 12.83 2.94 20.38
CA ILE A 184 12.20 2.64 21.68
C ILE A 184 13.23 2.78 22.82
N VAL A 185 14.52 2.58 22.53
CA VAL A 185 15.60 2.68 23.52
C VAL A 185 16.01 4.16 23.66
N PRO A 186 15.76 4.83 24.81
CA PRO A 186 15.90 6.29 24.93
C PRO A 186 17.30 6.81 24.60
N VAL A 187 18.35 6.07 24.96
CA VAL A 187 19.75 6.48 24.76
C VAL A 187 20.16 6.38 23.28
N LEU A 188 19.62 5.40 22.55
CA LEU A 188 19.89 5.21 21.12
C LEU A 188 18.95 5.99 20.21
N GLY A 189 17.90 6.60 20.78
CA GLY A 189 16.80 7.22 20.05
C GLY A 189 17.25 8.29 19.06
N TRP A 190 18.14 9.20 19.45
CA TRP A 190 18.59 10.30 18.59
C TRP A 190 19.37 9.82 17.37
N VAL A 191 20.33 8.91 17.58
CA VAL A 191 21.14 8.35 16.48
C VAL A 191 20.24 7.52 15.57
N ALA A 192 19.40 6.66 16.13
CA ALA A 192 18.45 5.85 15.37
C ALA A 192 17.47 6.70 14.56
N TRP A 193 17.03 7.85 15.09
CA TRP A 193 16.14 8.78 14.39
C TRP A 193 16.82 9.43 13.19
N VAL A 194 18.05 9.95 13.36
CA VAL A 194 18.83 10.53 12.26
C VAL A 194 19.14 9.48 11.19
N THR A 195 19.58 8.29 11.59
CA THR A 195 19.82 7.18 10.65
C THR A 195 18.55 6.78 9.90
N SER A 196 17.41 6.70 10.59
CA SER A 196 16.11 6.40 9.98
C SER A 196 15.73 7.45 8.93
N LEU A 197 15.91 8.75 9.23
CA LEU A 197 15.65 9.81 8.26
C LEU A 197 16.51 9.70 7.01
N VAL A 198 17.81 9.44 7.17
CA VAL A 198 18.73 9.28 6.02
C VAL A 198 18.28 8.12 5.14
N PHE A 199 17.97 6.97 5.72
CA PHE A 199 17.47 5.83 4.95
C PHE A 199 16.16 6.16 4.24
N LEU A 200 15.21 6.81 4.92
CA LEU A 200 13.93 7.21 4.34
C LEU A 200 14.11 8.13 3.13
N ILE A 201 14.99 9.14 3.23
CA ILE A 201 15.29 10.07 2.14
C ILE A 201 15.85 9.31 0.92
N ILE A 202 16.78 8.38 1.15
CA ILE A 202 17.39 7.58 0.07
C ILE A 202 16.36 6.65 -0.57
N ILE A 203 15.51 5.99 0.23
CA ILE A 203 14.46 5.08 -0.26
C ILE A 203 13.47 5.84 -1.14
N PHE A 204 12.92 6.97 -0.66
CA PHE A 204 11.99 7.76 -1.44
C PHE A 204 12.63 8.32 -2.72
N LYS A 205 13.92 8.68 -2.69
CA LYS A 205 14.65 9.08 -3.89
C LYS A 205 14.70 7.96 -4.91
N GLN A 206 15.06 6.74 -4.48
CA GLN A 206 15.12 5.55 -5.35
C GLN A 206 13.73 5.22 -5.94
N MET A 207 12.68 5.27 -5.12
CA MET A 207 11.30 5.07 -5.56
C MET A 207 10.85 6.14 -6.57
N ALA A 208 11.11 7.42 -6.30
CA ALA A 208 10.73 8.52 -7.18
C ALA A 208 11.42 8.41 -8.54
N TRP A 209 12.71 8.07 -8.58
CA TRP A 209 13.43 7.87 -9.85
C TRP A 209 12.93 6.66 -10.63
N LYS A 210 12.61 5.57 -9.92
CA LYS A 210 12.06 4.39 -10.57
C LYS A 210 10.64 4.62 -11.08
N ALA A 211 9.84 5.42 -10.37
CA ALA A 211 8.52 5.83 -10.82
C ALA A 211 8.55 6.54 -12.17
N GLU A 212 9.57 7.38 -12.42
CA GLU A 212 9.74 8.02 -13.74
C GLU A 212 9.96 6.99 -14.86
N SER A 213 10.80 5.97 -14.65
CA SER A 213 11.00 4.92 -15.65
C SER A 213 9.71 4.13 -15.96
N ILE A 214 8.84 3.98 -14.96
CA ILE A 214 7.52 3.33 -15.13
C ILE A 214 6.59 4.23 -15.94
N ILE A 215 6.61 5.55 -15.68
CA ILE A 215 5.80 6.52 -16.44
C ILE A 215 6.24 6.55 -17.90
N ASP A 216 7.53 6.66 -18.17
CA ASP A 216 8.07 6.74 -19.53
C ASP A 216 7.70 5.47 -20.32
N PHE A 217 7.78 4.29 -19.69
CA PHE A 217 7.31 3.03 -20.27
C PHE A 217 5.80 3.05 -20.57
N LYS A 218 4.97 3.52 -19.64
CA LYS A 218 3.52 3.62 -19.82
C LYS A 218 3.13 4.63 -20.92
N GLN A 219 3.90 5.71 -21.08
CA GLN A 219 3.69 6.69 -22.14
C GLN A 219 4.06 6.13 -23.52
N GLN A 220 5.09 5.28 -23.62
CA GLN A 220 5.48 4.63 -24.87
C GLN A 220 4.51 3.51 -25.31
N ALA A 221 3.78 2.93 -24.36
CA ALA A 221 2.83 1.85 -24.63
C ALA A 221 1.44 2.34 -25.09
N ASN A 222 1.15 3.64 -24.97
CA ASN A 222 -0.08 4.30 -25.42
C ASN A 222 0.14 4.99 -26.77
#